data_AF-A0A7W3ISB1-F1
#
_entry.id   AF-A0A7W3ISB1-F1
#
_cell.length_a   1.000
_cell.length_b   1.000
_cell.length_c   1.000
_cell.angle_alpha   90.00
_cell.angle_beta   90.00
_cell.angle_gamma   90.00
#
_symmetry.space_group_name_H-M   'P 1'
#
loop_
_entity.id
_entity.type
_entity.pdbx_description
1 polymer ?
#
loop_
_entity_poly.entity_id
_entity_poly.type
_entity_poly.pdbx_seq_one_letter_code
_entity_poly.pdbx_strand_id
1 'polypeptide(L)'
;MLNQAAIGIHNWSVHVQAQYAADRGLISVATMDRRFAKTRAQGPDDIQRYREALQAQQPVGDACDTRPNANPVVARKIAACQQRIAAQQPVLRTAAVAMGDWNMHLKDMARHADGKVPGAVAQQIWVRTYRAAPKHIDPYERAAAQLDAAPTCT
;
A
#
# COMPACT_ATOMS: atom_id res chain seq x y z
N MET A 1 5.51 10.03 -1.20
CA MET A 1 4.39 9.23 -0.66
C MET A 1 4.20 7.89 -1.38
N LEU A 2 3.88 7.88 -2.68
CA LEU A 2 3.50 6.66 -3.43
C LEU A 2 4.50 5.50 -3.32
N ASN A 3 5.80 5.78 -3.46
CA ASN A 3 6.85 4.75 -3.33
C ASN A 3 6.91 4.15 -1.92
N GLN A 4 6.67 4.96 -0.88
CA GLN A 4 6.70 4.48 0.51
C GLN A 4 5.48 3.63 0.83
N ALA A 5 4.31 4.01 0.31
CA ALA A 5 3.12 3.16 0.39
C ALA A 5 3.33 1.82 -0.35
N ALA A 6 3.96 1.84 -1.53
CA ALA A 6 4.23 0.63 -2.31
C ALA A 6 5.07 -0.40 -1.52
N ILE A 7 6.10 0.06 -0.82
CA ILE A 7 6.95 -0.82 0.00
C ILE A 7 6.14 -1.47 1.12
N GLY A 8 5.36 -0.67 1.87
CA GLY A 8 4.55 -1.20 2.97
C GLY A 8 3.46 -2.16 2.50
N ILE A 9 2.76 -1.82 1.41
CA ILE A 9 1.72 -2.68 0.84
C ILE A 9 2.32 -3.95 0.25
N HIS A 10 3.51 -3.88 -0.34
CA HIS A 10 4.23 -5.07 -0.80
C HIS A 10 4.55 -6.01 0.37
N ASN A 11 5.10 -5.50 1.48
CA ASN A 11 5.37 -6.31 2.67
C ASN A 11 4.08 -6.89 3.27
N TRP A 12 2.99 -6.12 3.24
CA TRP A 12 1.68 -6.61 3.65
C TRP A 12 1.18 -7.75 2.75
N SER A 13 1.29 -7.59 1.43
CA SER A 13 0.93 -8.60 0.43
C SER A 13 1.76 -9.87 0.61
N VAL A 14 3.08 -9.76 0.79
CA VAL A 14 3.97 -10.91 1.06
C VAL A 14 3.56 -11.64 2.34
N HIS A 15 3.19 -10.91 3.39
CA HIS A 15 2.70 -11.48 4.64
C HIS A 15 1.40 -12.27 4.39
N VAL A 16 0.40 -11.66 3.78
CA VAL A 16 -0.88 -12.30 3.47
C VAL A 16 -0.71 -13.52 2.55
N GLN A 17 0.10 -13.40 1.50
CA GLN A 17 0.36 -14.50 0.57
C GLN A 17 1.08 -15.67 1.23
N ALA A 18 1.96 -15.43 2.20
CA ALA A 18 2.61 -16.51 2.95
C ALA A 18 1.57 -17.36 3.70
N GLN A 19 0.56 -16.75 4.33
CA GLN A 19 -0.54 -17.47 4.97
C GLN A 19 -1.31 -18.31 3.94
N TYR A 20 -1.78 -17.70 2.85
CA TYR A 20 -2.53 -18.42 1.82
C TYR A 20 -1.73 -19.54 1.14
N ALA A 21 -0.41 -19.37 0.99
CA ALA A 21 0.45 -20.39 0.42
C ALA A 21 0.63 -21.56 1.38
N ALA A 22 0.78 -21.30 2.68
CA ALA A 22 0.86 -22.34 3.70
C ALA A 22 -0.47 -23.11 3.83
N ASP A 23 -1.61 -22.40 3.87
CA ASP A 23 -2.95 -22.99 3.91
C ASP A 23 -3.21 -23.95 2.73
N ARG A 24 -2.60 -23.68 1.57
CA ARG A 24 -2.69 -24.49 0.35
C ARG A 24 -1.60 -25.55 0.22
N GLY A 25 -0.71 -25.69 1.20
CA GLY A 25 0.41 -26.63 1.15
C GLY A 25 1.50 -26.27 0.12
N LEU A 26 1.50 -25.04 -0.41
CA LEU A 26 2.47 -24.57 -1.40
C LEU A 26 3.81 -24.20 -0.77
N ILE A 27 3.82 -23.88 0.52
CA ILE A 27 5.03 -23.66 1.31
C ILE A 27 4.92 -24.36 2.67
N SER A 28 6.06 -24.77 3.23
CA SER A 28 6.14 -25.28 4.60
C SER A 28 5.82 -24.20 5.63
N VAL A 29 5.33 -24.59 6.82
CA VAL A 29 5.19 -23.70 7.99
C VAL A 29 6.48 -22.94 8.30
N ALA A 30 7.64 -23.61 8.31
CA ALA A 30 8.93 -22.95 8.55
C ALA A 30 9.25 -21.83 7.52
N THR A 31 8.80 -21.97 6.28
CA THR A 31 8.95 -20.94 5.25
C THR A 31 7.98 -19.78 5.47
N MET A 32 6.74 -20.08 5.87
CA MET A 32 5.76 -19.08 6.27
C MET A 32 6.29 -18.25 7.46
N ASP A 33 6.81 -18.90 8.51
CA ASP A 33 7.35 -18.24 9.70
C ASP A 33 8.50 -17.30 9.37
N ARG A 34 9.42 -17.70 8.48
CA ARG A 34 10.50 -16.82 8.00
C ARG A 34 9.96 -15.57 7.30
N ARG A 35 8.93 -15.72 6.45
CA ARG A 35 8.29 -14.59 5.76
C ARG A 35 7.56 -13.68 6.74
N PHE A 36 6.86 -14.26 7.72
CA PHE A 36 6.22 -13.50 8.79
C PHE A 36 7.23 -12.75 9.65
N ALA A 37 8.34 -13.39 10.05
CA ALA A 37 9.38 -12.73 10.84
C ALA A 37 9.96 -11.54 10.08
N LYS A 38 10.32 -11.71 8.80
CA LYS A 38 10.84 -10.64 7.96
C LYS A 38 9.87 -9.46 7.82
N THR A 39 8.65 -9.73 7.38
CA THR A 39 7.64 -8.68 7.12
C THR A 39 7.23 -7.95 8.41
N ARG A 40 7.11 -8.66 9.55
CA ARG A 40 6.85 -8.03 10.86
C ARG A 40 7.99 -7.14 11.32
N ALA A 41 9.25 -7.54 11.11
CA ALA A 41 10.40 -6.72 11.47
C ALA A 41 10.46 -5.41 10.65
N GLN A 42 10.04 -5.46 9.38
CA GLN A 42 10.01 -4.29 8.49
C GLN A 42 8.79 -3.40 8.70
N GLY A 43 7.69 -3.95 9.22
CA GLY A 43 6.39 -3.30 9.32
C GLY A 43 6.40 -1.93 10.01
N PRO A 44 6.99 -1.77 11.22
CA PRO A 44 7.05 -0.48 11.89
C PRO A 44 7.69 0.62 11.03
N ASP A 45 8.79 0.31 10.35
CA ASP A 45 9.47 1.27 9.48
C ASP A 45 8.64 1.59 8.22
N ASP A 46 7.91 0.62 7.67
CA ASP A 46 7.00 0.86 6.54
C ASP A 46 5.92 1.90 6.91
N ILE A 47 5.34 1.75 8.10
CA ILE A 47 4.33 2.69 8.61
C ILE A 47 4.96 4.07 8.84
N GLN A 48 6.16 4.12 9.41
CA GLN A 48 6.85 5.39 9.69
C GLN A 48 7.17 6.14 8.39
N ARG A 49 7.84 5.48 7.43
CA ARG A 49 8.17 6.07 6.13
C ARG A 49 6.93 6.55 5.38
N TYR A 50 5.84 5.79 5.45
CA TYR A 50 4.57 6.21 4.84
C TYR A 50 4.00 7.47 5.49
N ARG A 51 3.99 7.55 6.82
CA ARG A 51 3.51 8.74 7.55
C ARG A 51 4.36 9.97 7.27
N GLU A 52 5.67 9.85 7.31
CA GLU A 52 6.59 10.94 6.96
C GLU A 52 6.36 11.41 5.53
N ALA A 53 6.16 10.49 4.61
CA ALA A 53 5.91 10.82 3.21
C ALA A 53 4.54 11.46 2.95
N LEU A 54 3.54 11.21 3.81
CA LEU A 54 2.27 11.93 3.83
C LEU A 54 2.44 13.35 4.38
N GLN A 55 3.20 13.50 5.47
CA GLN A 55 3.46 14.80 6.11
C GLN A 55 4.30 15.72 5.23
N ALA A 56 5.25 15.17 4.48
CA ALA A 56 6.10 15.92 3.56
C ALA A 56 5.38 16.31 2.26
N GLN A 57 4.15 15.83 2.02
CA GLN A 57 3.41 16.15 0.81
C GLN A 57 2.97 17.61 0.83
N GLN A 58 3.59 18.42 -0.03
CA GLN A 58 3.17 19.80 -0.24
C GLN A 58 1.98 19.83 -1.21
N PRO A 59 0.96 20.68 -0.96
CA PRO A 59 -0.06 20.95 -1.96
C PRO A 59 0.63 21.59 -3.17
N VAL A 60 0.56 20.90 -4.30
CA VAL A 60 0.95 21.48 -5.58
C VAL A 60 -0.27 22.27 -6.06
N GLY A 61 -0.14 23.59 -6.18
CA GLY A 61 -1.20 24.46 -6.71
C GLY A 61 -1.51 24.18 -8.18
N ASP A 62 -2.23 25.09 -8.84
CA ASP A 62 -2.80 24.95 -10.19
C ASP A 62 -1.77 24.89 -11.35
N ALA A 63 -0.57 24.36 -11.10
CA ALA A 63 0.54 24.23 -12.03
C ALA A 63 0.20 23.42 -13.30
N CYS A 64 -0.92 22.71 -13.33
CA CYS A 64 -1.42 21.94 -14.47
C CYS A 64 -2.64 22.55 -15.16
N ASP A 65 -2.99 23.80 -14.87
CA ASP A 65 -4.07 24.49 -15.59
C ASP A 65 -3.77 24.63 -17.08
N THR A 66 -4.79 24.36 -17.89
CA THR A 66 -4.74 24.57 -19.34
C THR A 66 -4.45 26.03 -19.64
N ARG A 67 -3.31 26.30 -20.26
CA ARG A 67 -2.95 27.62 -20.79
C ARG A 67 -3.53 27.74 -22.21
N PRO A 68 -4.59 28.55 -22.45
CA PRO A 68 -4.99 28.87 -23.81
C PRO A 68 -3.79 29.54 -24.50
N ASN A 69 -3.43 29.08 -25.70
CA ASN A 69 -2.25 29.48 -26.49
C ASN A 69 -0.92 28.77 -26.18
N ALA A 70 -0.92 27.66 -25.44
CA ALA A 70 0.25 26.78 -25.41
C ALA A 70 0.56 26.21 -26.80
N ASN A 71 1.85 26.19 -27.19
CA ASN A 71 2.32 25.46 -28.37
C ASN A 71 1.82 23.99 -28.29
N PRO A 72 1.40 23.35 -29.41
CA PRO A 72 0.92 21.96 -29.42
C PRO A 72 1.77 20.95 -28.65
N VAL A 73 3.09 21.10 -28.63
CA VAL A 73 4.00 20.25 -27.84
C VAL A 73 3.76 20.44 -26.35
N VAL A 74 3.68 21.69 -25.89
CA VAL A 74 3.39 22.02 -24.48
C VAL A 74 1.98 21.58 -24.10
N ALA A 75 1.00 21.75 -24.99
CA ALA A 75 -0.37 21.31 -24.76
C ALA A 75 -0.47 19.78 -24.55
N ARG A 76 0.27 18.98 -25.35
CA ARG A 76 0.35 17.53 -25.18
C ARG A 76 1.00 17.13 -23.85
N LYS A 77 2.07 17.83 -23.42
CA LYS A 77 2.72 17.58 -22.12
C LYS A 77 1.80 17.90 -20.94
N ILE A 78 1.05 19.01 -21.02
CA ILE A 78 0.05 19.37 -20.00
C ILE A 78 -1.03 18.27 -19.93
N ALA A 79 -1.56 17.83 -21.08
CA ALA A 79 -2.57 16.77 -21.11
C ALA A 79 -2.04 15.44 -20.53
N ALA A 80 -0.79 15.06 -20.85
CA ALA A 80 -0.13 13.89 -20.25
C ALA A 80 0.00 14.01 -18.73
N CYS A 81 0.40 15.19 -18.23
CA CYS A 81 0.46 15.45 -16.79
C CYS A 81 -0.89 15.38 -16.11
N GLN A 82 -1.93 15.95 -16.71
CA GLN A 82 -3.29 15.90 -16.17
C GLN A 82 -3.78 14.46 -16.06
N GLN A 83 -3.55 13.63 -17.09
CA GLN A 83 -3.88 12.21 -17.04
C GLN A 83 -3.12 11.48 -15.94
N ARG A 84 -1.83 11.75 -15.78
CA ARG A 84 -1.01 11.15 -14.72
C ARG A 84 -1.49 11.55 -13.32
N ILE A 85 -1.81 12.82 -13.10
CA ILE A 85 -2.35 13.32 -11.83
C ILE A 85 -3.70 12.67 -11.53
N ALA A 86 -4.58 12.56 -12.52
CA ALA A 86 -5.86 11.88 -12.37
C ALA A 86 -5.67 10.39 -11.97
N ALA A 87 -4.66 9.72 -12.54
CA ALA A 87 -4.31 8.34 -12.20
C ALA A 87 -3.68 8.20 -10.80
N GLN A 88 -3.04 9.24 -10.25
CA GLN A 88 -2.49 9.20 -8.89
C GLN A 88 -3.59 9.14 -7.83
N GLN A 89 -4.71 9.83 -8.02
CA GLN A 89 -5.77 9.95 -7.00
C GLN A 89 -6.32 8.58 -6.54
N PRO A 90 -6.68 7.64 -7.44
CA PRO A 90 -7.03 6.28 -7.05
C PRO A 90 -5.93 5.60 -6.22
N VAL A 91 -4.67 5.72 -6.61
CA VAL A 91 -3.53 5.08 -5.91
C VAL A 91 -3.43 5.59 -4.48
N LEU A 92 -3.49 6.91 -4.27
CA LEU A 92 -3.42 7.53 -2.95
C LEU A 92 -4.55 7.00 -2.04
N ARG A 93 -5.78 6.98 -2.57
CA ARG A 93 -6.97 6.51 -1.83
C ARG A 93 -6.85 5.04 -1.45
N THR A 94 -6.54 4.16 -2.39
CA THR A 94 -6.41 2.72 -2.13
C THR A 94 -5.20 2.40 -1.26
N ALA A 95 -4.11 3.16 -1.41
CA ALA A 95 -2.93 3.03 -0.56
C ALA A 95 -3.23 3.35 0.90
N ALA A 96 -4.00 4.40 1.17
CA ALA A 96 -4.40 4.76 2.53
C ALA A 96 -5.17 3.64 3.23
N VAL A 97 -6.06 2.96 2.50
CA VAL A 97 -6.84 1.84 3.04
C VAL A 97 -5.93 0.63 3.30
N ALA A 98 -5.13 0.20 2.31
CA ALA A 98 -4.25 -0.96 2.46
C ALA A 98 -3.16 -0.76 3.54
N MET A 99 -2.58 0.44 3.64
CA MET A 99 -1.64 0.79 4.73
C MET A 99 -2.35 0.89 6.08
N GLY A 100 -3.62 1.27 6.10
CA GLY A 100 -4.48 1.25 7.28
C GLY A 100 -4.62 -0.16 7.85
N ASP A 101 -4.93 -1.13 6.98
CA ASP A 101 -4.99 -2.55 7.36
C ASP A 101 -3.66 -3.04 7.93
N TRP A 102 -2.55 -2.75 7.24
CA TRP A 102 -1.23 -3.19 7.69
C TRP A 102 -0.88 -2.64 9.07
N ASN A 103 -1.11 -1.34 9.29
CA ASN A 103 -0.91 -0.68 10.56
C ASN A 103 -1.80 -1.26 11.67
N MET A 104 -3.06 -1.58 11.36
CA MET A 104 -3.98 -2.20 12.33
C MET A 104 -3.52 -3.60 12.72
N HIS A 105 -3.12 -4.42 11.73
CA HIS A 105 -2.59 -5.76 11.96
C HIS A 105 -1.35 -5.75 12.87
N LEU A 106 -0.39 -4.84 12.60
CA LEU A 106 0.79 -4.64 13.45
C LEU A 106 0.43 -4.26 14.88
N LYS A 107 -0.56 -3.37 15.06
CA LYS A 107 -1.06 -2.99 16.40
C LYS A 107 -1.69 -4.17 17.13
N ASP A 108 -2.47 -4.99 16.46
CA ASP A 108 -3.10 -6.16 17.09
C ASP A 108 -2.06 -7.22 17.49
N MET A 109 -1.01 -7.41 16.69
CA MET A 109 0.14 -8.24 17.08
C MET A 109 0.86 -7.68 18.31
N ALA A 110 1.08 -6.37 18.39
CA ALA A 110 1.69 -5.74 19.57
C ALA A 110 0.79 -5.88 20.82
N ARG A 111 -0.53 -5.69 20.68
CA ARG A 111 -1.48 -5.89 21.79
C ARG A 111 -1.48 -7.33 22.31
N HIS A 112 -1.34 -8.31 21.43
CA HIS A 112 -1.18 -9.71 21.84
C HIS A 112 0.15 -9.92 22.59
N ALA A 113 1.25 -9.39 22.07
CA ALA A 113 2.56 -9.48 22.72
C ALA A 113 2.58 -8.85 24.12
N ASP A 114 1.84 -7.76 24.32
CA ASP A 114 1.64 -7.09 25.61
C ASP A 114 0.68 -7.85 26.56
N GLY A 115 0.14 -9.00 26.17
CA GLY A 115 -0.85 -9.76 26.94
C GLY A 115 -2.24 -9.12 26.99
N LYS A 116 -2.48 -8.02 26.27
CA LYS A 116 -3.78 -7.31 26.23
C LYS A 116 -4.83 -8.04 25.40
N VAL A 117 -4.41 -8.99 24.57
CA VAL A 117 -5.29 -9.82 23.74
C VAL A 117 -4.89 -11.30 23.92
N PRO A 118 -5.79 -12.17 24.42
CA PRO A 118 -5.53 -13.60 24.54
C PRO A 118 -5.24 -14.25 23.19
N GLY A 119 -4.40 -15.31 23.17
CA GLY A 119 -3.97 -15.97 21.93
C GLY A 119 -5.13 -16.45 21.04
N ALA A 120 -6.19 -17.02 21.61
CA ALA A 120 -7.36 -17.45 20.85
C ALA A 120 -8.07 -16.29 20.14
N VAL A 121 -8.15 -15.12 20.80
CA VAL A 121 -8.74 -13.90 20.23
C VAL A 121 -7.82 -13.32 19.16
N ALA A 122 -6.50 -13.29 19.42
CA ALA A 122 -5.50 -12.84 18.45
C ALA A 122 -5.56 -13.66 17.16
N GLN A 123 -5.66 -14.99 17.27
CA GLN A 123 -5.78 -15.88 16.11
C GLN A 123 -7.04 -15.57 15.28
N GLN A 124 -8.19 -15.36 15.92
CA GLN A 124 -9.42 -14.99 15.20
C GLN A 124 -9.30 -13.64 14.49
N ILE A 125 -8.65 -12.67 15.13
CA ILE A 125 -8.36 -11.36 14.54
C ILE A 125 -7.47 -11.54 13.30
N TRP A 126 -6.34 -12.25 13.43
CA TRP A 126 -5.41 -12.47 12.33
C TRP A 126 -6.06 -13.18 11.15
N VAL A 127 -6.85 -14.22 11.42
CA VAL A 127 -7.59 -14.97 10.37
C VAL A 127 -8.55 -14.06 9.61
N ARG A 128 -9.29 -13.22 10.32
CA ARG A 128 -10.20 -12.24 9.69
C ARG A 128 -9.42 -11.23 8.86
N THR A 129 -8.31 -10.71 9.38
CA THR A 129 -7.52 -9.67 8.73
C THR A 129 -6.87 -10.14 7.43
N TYR A 130 -6.18 -11.29 7.41
CA TYR A 130 -5.55 -11.77 6.16
C TYR A 130 -6.58 -12.17 5.10
N ARG A 131 -7.77 -12.66 5.52
CA ARG A 131 -8.86 -12.98 4.59
C ARG A 131 -9.50 -11.74 3.98
N ALA A 132 -9.57 -10.65 4.72
CA ALA A 132 -10.11 -9.38 4.24
C ALA A 132 -9.10 -8.60 3.37
N ALA A 133 -7.79 -8.76 3.60
CA ALA A 133 -6.74 -7.96 2.99
C ALA A 133 -6.78 -7.85 1.45
N PRO A 134 -7.08 -8.91 0.65
CA PRO A 134 -7.18 -8.78 -0.80
C PRO A 134 -8.19 -7.71 -1.26
N LYS A 135 -9.26 -7.48 -0.49
CA LYS A 135 -10.26 -6.43 -0.80
C LYS A 135 -9.66 -5.03 -0.85
N HIS A 136 -8.53 -4.79 -0.19
CA HIS A 136 -7.86 -3.50 -0.13
C HIS A 136 -6.51 -3.49 -0.87
N ILE A 137 -5.81 -4.63 -0.93
CA ILE A 137 -4.57 -4.79 -1.70
C ILE A 137 -4.86 -4.76 -3.20
N ASP A 138 -5.82 -5.55 -3.71
CA ASP A 138 -6.03 -5.68 -5.15
C ASP A 138 -6.46 -4.36 -5.82
N PRO A 139 -7.34 -3.52 -5.23
CA PRO A 139 -7.62 -2.19 -5.77
C PRO A 139 -6.39 -1.30 -5.83
N TYR A 140 -5.48 -1.38 -4.84
CA TYR A 140 -4.22 -0.64 -4.88
C TYR A 140 -3.32 -1.12 -6.02
N GLU A 141 -3.14 -2.43 -6.18
CA GLU A 141 -2.32 -3.00 -7.25
C GLU A 141 -2.85 -2.60 -8.63
N ARG A 142 -4.18 -2.63 -8.83
CA ARG A 142 -4.81 -2.14 -10.06
C ARG A 142 -4.60 -0.65 -10.29
N ALA A 143 -4.76 0.18 -9.26
CA ALA A 143 -4.53 1.62 -9.38
C ALA A 143 -3.06 1.93 -9.69
N ALA A 144 -2.13 1.23 -9.05
CA ALA A 144 -0.69 1.38 -9.29
C ALA A 144 -0.34 1.03 -10.74
N ALA A 145 -0.86 -0.09 -11.26
CA ALA A 145 -0.67 -0.47 -12.66
C ALA A 145 -1.25 0.57 -13.64
N GLN A 146 -2.39 1.20 -13.32
CA GLN A 146 -2.95 2.28 -14.13
C GLN A 146 -2.07 3.54 -14.13
N LEU A 147 -1.48 3.89 -12.99
CA LEU A 147 -0.54 5.01 -12.88
C LEU A 147 0.77 4.73 -13.64
N ASP A 148 1.25 3.49 -13.61
CA ASP A 148 2.46 3.09 -14.35
C ASP A 148 2.22 3.10 -15.87
N ALA A 149 1.00 2.75 -16.31
CA ALA A 149 0.59 2.84 -17.70
C ALA A 149 0.27 4.29 -18.16
N ALA A 150 0.06 5.23 -17.23
CA ALA A 150 -0.26 6.61 -17.57
C ALA A 150 0.97 7.34 -18.17
N PRO A 151 0.77 8.23 -19.17
CA PRO A 151 1.86 8.99 -19.78
C PRO A 151 2.73 9.73 -18.76
N THR A 152 4.04 9.83 -19.04
CA THR A 152 4.94 10.63 -18.22
C THR A 152 4.74 12.13 -18.51
N CYS A 153 5.03 12.95 -17.51
CA CYS A 153 4.98 14.42 -17.59
C CYS A 153 6.10 15.06 -18.43
N THR A 154 6.92 14.26 -19.10
CA THR A 154 8.20 14.66 -19.70
C THR A 154 8.07 15.07 -21.15
#